data_AF-A0A2I0J0N0-F1
#
_entry.id   AF-A0A2I0J0N0-F1
#
_cell.length_a   1.000
_cell.length_b   1.000
_cell.length_c   1.000
_cell.angle_alpha   90.00
_cell.angle_beta   90.00
_cell.angle_gamma   90.00
#
_symmetry.space_group_name_H-M   'P 1'
#
loop_
_entity.id
_entity.type
_entity.pdbx_description
1 polymer ?
#
loop_
_entity_poly.entity_id
_entity_poly.type
_entity_poly.pdbx_seq_one_letter_code
_entity_poly.pdbx_strand_id
1 'polypeptide(L)'
;MGHLSSMFNGLARSLSIRKGKPSESCDGRETVDAMVKEAKKNDSMLCSSGTVNVNGSKNFASIFSKRGEKGVNQDCCIVWEEYGCQSDMIFCGIFDGHGPWGHYVAKRVRQAMPSSLLCNWQETVAQAYLDPDFDLETGKKHHRFDIWKHSYFKTCAAVDQELVQLRKIDSFYSGTTALTIVRQGEYIVIANVGDSRAVLATTSDDGTLVPVQLTVDFKPNLPREGG
;
A
#
# COMPACT_ATOMS: atom_id res chain seq x y z
N MET A 1 -17.68 -16.87 -10.82
CA MET A 1 -17.26 -16.25 -12.10
C MET A 1 -17.06 -14.73 -12.03
N GLY A 2 -16.92 -14.07 -10.85
CA GLY A 2 -16.89 -12.59 -10.77
C GLY A 2 -15.59 -11.89 -10.35
N HIS A 3 -14.50 -12.60 -10.04
CA HIS A 3 -13.39 -11.97 -9.30
C HIS A 3 -12.24 -11.43 -10.18
N LEU A 4 -11.93 -12.05 -11.32
CA LEU A 4 -10.99 -11.49 -12.29
C LEU A 4 -11.56 -10.22 -12.94
N SER A 5 -12.88 -10.12 -13.06
CA SER A 5 -13.59 -8.93 -13.56
C SER A 5 -13.19 -7.65 -12.82
N SER A 6 -12.94 -7.70 -11.50
CA SER A 6 -12.42 -6.53 -10.75
C SER A 6 -11.03 -6.09 -11.24
N MET A 7 -10.10 -7.04 -11.38
CA MET A 7 -8.74 -6.78 -11.86
C MET A 7 -8.76 -6.29 -13.33
N PHE A 8 -9.68 -6.81 -14.14
CA PHE A 8 -9.92 -6.35 -15.52
C PHE A 8 -10.58 -4.97 -15.57
N ASN A 9 -11.52 -4.64 -14.69
CA ASN A 9 -12.11 -3.31 -14.63
C ASN A 9 -11.06 -2.26 -14.27
N GLY A 10 -10.10 -2.61 -13.41
CA GLY A 10 -8.99 -1.73 -13.10
C GLY A 10 -7.97 -1.55 -14.20
N LEU A 11 -7.58 -2.65 -14.83
CA LEU A 11 -6.73 -2.57 -16.01
C LEU A 11 -7.44 -1.83 -17.15
N ALA A 12 -8.74 -2.07 -17.37
CA ALA A 12 -9.54 -1.41 -18.40
C ALA A 12 -9.77 0.07 -18.12
N ARG A 13 -10.03 0.48 -16.86
CA ARG A 13 -10.07 1.90 -16.49
C ARG A 13 -8.70 2.56 -16.67
N SER A 14 -7.63 1.89 -16.25
CA SER A 14 -6.24 2.33 -16.49
C SER A 14 -5.95 2.51 -17.99
N LEU A 15 -6.40 1.57 -18.83
CA LEU A 15 -6.26 1.64 -20.29
C LEU A 15 -7.20 2.69 -20.93
N SER A 16 -8.35 2.99 -20.31
CA SER A 16 -9.27 4.03 -20.80
C SER A 16 -8.71 5.45 -20.60
N ILE A 17 -7.90 5.64 -19.56
CA ILE A 17 -7.14 6.89 -19.31
C ILE A 17 -6.06 7.09 -20.39
N ARG A 18 -5.60 6.00 -21.04
CA ARG A 18 -4.56 5.95 -22.08
C ARG A 18 -4.98 6.47 -23.46
N LYS A 19 -6.02 7.31 -23.59
CA LYS A 19 -6.35 7.98 -24.87
C LYS A 19 -5.31 9.08 -25.19
N GLY A 20 -4.09 8.68 -25.50
CA GLY A 20 -2.93 9.49 -25.88
C GLY A 20 -1.80 8.62 -26.43
N LYS A 21 -1.02 9.12 -27.39
CA LYS A 21 -0.05 8.40 -28.26
C LYS A 21 0.97 7.50 -27.51
N PRO A 22 1.50 6.44 -28.15
CA PRO A 22 2.47 5.54 -27.53
C PRO A 22 3.88 6.15 -27.52
N SER A 23 4.53 6.18 -26.35
CA SER A 23 5.98 6.37 -26.22
C SER A 23 6.55 5.43 -25.15
N GLU A 24 7.81 5.04 -25.36
CA GLU A 24 8.52 4.00 -24.60
C GLU A 24 8.76 4.35 -23.12
N SER A 25 8.52 3.37 -22.25
CA SER A 25 9.00 3.22 -20.86
C SER A 25 8.57 4.23 -19.78
N CYS A 26 7.86 5.32 -20.11
CA CYS A 26 7.43 6.34 -19.13
C CYS A 26 5.92 6.30 -18.76
N ASP A 27 5.16 5.39 -19.37
CA ASP A 27 3.67 5.43 -19.47
C ASP A 27 2.92 5.05 -18.16
N GLY A 28 3.47 4.11 -17.37
CA GLY A 28 2.82 3.63 -16.14
C GLY A 28 2.76 4.67 -15.02
N ARG A 29 3.84 5.46 -14.87
CA ARG A 29 3.95 6.47 -13.80
C ARG A 29 2.98 7.63 -14.02
N GLU A 30 2.82 8.08 -15.26
CA GLU A 30 1.88 9.15 -15.61
C GLU A 30 0.42 8.73 -15.33
N THR A 31 0.09 7.47 -15.62
CA THR A 31 -1.25 6.91 -15.35
C THR A 31 -1.54 6.88 -13.85
N VAL A 32 -0.60 6.39 -13.04
CA VAL A 32 -0.76 6.37 -11.58
C VAL A 32 -0.81 7.78 -10.99
N ASP A 33 -0.03 8.73 -11.53
CA ASP A 33 -0.11 10.13 -11.10
C ASP A 33 -1.48 10.76 -11.41
N ALA A 34 -2.13 10.37 -12.51
CA ALA A 34 -3.51 10.76 -12.80
C ALA A 34 -4.49 10.18 -11.77
N MET A 35 -4.34 8.90 -11.40
CA MET A 35 -5.16 8.26 -10.36
C MET A 35 -4.98 8.93 -8.99
N VAL A 36 -3.75 9.33 -8.62
CA VAL A 36 -3.48 10.08 -7.39
C VAL A 36 -4.20 11.45 -7.42
N LYS A 37 -4.18 12.15 -8.55
CA LYS A 37 -4.89 13.44 -8.71
C LYS A 37 -6.40 13.27 -8.60
N GLU A 38 -6.95 12.22 -9.21
CA GLU A 38 -8.37 11.89 -9.12
C GLU A 38 -8.79 11.57 -7.68
N ALA A 39 -8.02 10.75 -6.97
CA ALA A 39 -8.29 10.40 -5.57
C ALA A 39 -8.29 11.63 -4.65
N LYS A 40 -7.37 12.58 -4.87
CA LYS A 40 -7.36 13.87 -4.15
C LYS A 40 -8.57 14.74 -4.50
N LYS A 41 -9.01 14.73 -5.75
CA LYS A 41 -10.15 15.52 -6.21
C LYS A 41 -11.48 15.00 -5.66
N ASN A 42 -11.57 13.69 -5.45
CA ASN A 42 -12.79 13.01 -4.98
C ASN A 42 -12.81 12.83 -3.45
N ASP A 43 -11.84 13.40 -2.72
CA ASP A 43 -11.67 13.23 -1.26
C ASP A 43 -11.54 11.76 -0.80
N SER A 44 -11.17 10.85 -1.70
CA SER A 44 -10.97 9.43 -1.42
C SER A 44 -9.61 9.13 -0.78
N MET A 45 -8.75 10.13 -0.58
CA MET A 45 -7.41 9.95 -0.02
C MET A 45 -7.13 10.92 1.14
N LEU A 46 -6.75 10.36 2.28
CA LEU A 46 -6.39 11.08 3.49
C LEU A 46 -4.93 10.89 3.83
N CYS A 47 -4.27 11.98 4.22
CA CYS A 47 -2.86 12.00 4.64
C CYS A 47 -2.67 12.65 6.03
N SER A 48 -3.77 12.94 6.71
CA SER A 48 -3.86 13.60 8.01
C SER A 48 -5.06 13.05 8.77
N SER A 49 -5.18 13.40 10.05
CA SER A 49 -6.32 12.99 10.88
C SER A 49 -7.66 13.35 10.23
N GLY A 50 -8.59 12.40 10.18
CA GLY A 50 -9.88 12.55 9.51
C GLY A 50 -10.54 11.19 9.23
N THR A 51 -11.68 11.24 8.56
CA THR A 51 -12.45 10.06 8.15
C THR A 51 -12.72 10.11 6.66
N VAL A 52 -12.63 8.96 5.98
CA VAL A 52 -12.99 8.79 4.58
C VAL A 52 -14.11 7.76 4.49
N ASN A 53 -15.11 8.11 3.68
CA ASN A 53 -16.25 7.27 3.36
C ASN A 53 -16.77 7.74 1.99
N VAL A 54 -16.32 7.08 0.92
CA VAL A 54 -16.73 7.45 -0.43
C VAL A 54 -18.22 7.13 -0.64
N ASN A 55 -18.98 8.09 -1.20
CA ASN A 55 -20.42 7.94 -1.40
C ASN A 55 -20.78 6.68 -2.21
N GLY A 56 -21.61 5.81 -1.63
CA GLY A 56 -22.01 4.53 -2.24
C GLY A 56 -21.07 3.36 -1.94
N SER A 57 -19.94 3.62 -1.28
CA SER A 57 -19.05 2.60 -0.74
C SER A 57 -19.60 2.02 0.57
N LYS A 58 -19.28 0.75 0.84
CA LYS A 58 -19.49 0.13 2.17
C LYS A 58 -18.24 0.26 3.05
N ASN A 59 -17.21 0.97 2.57
CA ASN A 59 -15.96 1.15 3.27
C ASN A 59 -16.06 2.37 4.19
N PHE A 60 -15.38 2.26 5.32
CA PHE A 60 -15.19 3.36 6.24
C PHE A 60 -13.78 3.24 6.79
N ALA A 61 -13.02 4.32 6.71
CA ALA A 61 -11.71 4.38 7.32
C ALA A 61 -11.51 5.71 8.05
N SER A 62 -10.81 5.64 9.17
CA SER A 62 -10.41 6.80 9.95
C SER A 62 -8.93 6.78 10.22
N ILE A 63 -8.32 7.95 10.16
CA ILE A 63 -6.93 8.17 10.53
C ILE A 63 -6.91 9.15 11.70
N PHE A 64 -6.04 8.90 12.67
CA PHE A 64 -5.74 9.87 13.70
C PHE A 64 -4.26 9.80 14.06
N SER A 65 -3.60 10.96 14.10
CA SER A 65 -2.23 11.10 14.58
C SER A 65 -2.16 12.25 15.59
N LYS A 66 -1.39 12.04 16.66
CA LYS A 66 -1.13 13.01 17.72
C LYS A 66 0.37 13.07 17.94
N ARG A 67 0.93 14.29 17.93
CA ARG A 67 2.38 14.55 18.09
C ARG A 67 3.00 14.02 19.39
N GLY A 68 2.21 13.83 20.44
CA GLY A 68 2.74 13.52 21.77
C GLY A 68 3.63 14.64 22.31
N GLU A 69 4.56 14.30 23.20
CA GLU A 69 5.46 15.24 23.89
C GLU A 69 6.85 15.33 23.25
N LYS A 70 7.18 14.41 22.32
CA LYS A 70 8.47 14.38 21.64
C LYS A 70 8.49 15.38 20.49
N GLY A 71 9.49 16.27 20.50
CA GLY A 71 10.05 16.98 19.32
C GLY A 71 9.07 17.33 18.20
N VAL A 72 9.51 17.23 16.94
CA VAL A 72 8.63 17.26 15.77
C VAL A 72 7.93 15.90 15.66
N ASN A 73 6.64 15.87 15.30
CA ASN A 73 5.97 14.60 15.00
C ASN A 73 6.61 13.96 13.76
N GLN A 74 7.22 12.79 13.91
CA GLN A 74 7.89 12.08 12.82
C GLN A 74 6.99 11.04 12.14
N ASP A 75 5.85 10.73 12.76
CA ASP A 75 4.85 9.81 12.23
C ASP A 75 4.11 10.41 11.04
N CYS A 76 3.78 9.56 10.08
CA CYS A 76 2.79 9.90 9.08
C CYS A 76 1.99 8.68 8.65
N CYS A 77 0.86 8.95 8.01
CA CYS A 77 -0.14 7.96 7.67
C CYS A 77 -0.84 8.35 6.38
N ILE A 78 -1.41 7.35 5.71
CA ILE A 78 -2.23 7.52 4.52
C ILE A 78 -3.34 6.49 4.48
N VAL A 79 -4.51 6.91 4.01
CA VAL A 79 -5.58 6.02 3.55
C VAL A 79 -5.97 6.47 2.15
N TRP A 80 -6.19 5.52 1.26
CA TRP A 80 -6.65 5.75 -0.10
C TRP A 80 -7.76 4.74 -0.40
N GLU A 81 -9.00 5.20 -0.32
CA GLU A 81 -10.18 4.46 -0.79
C GLU A 81 -10.29 4.48 -2.31
N GLU A 82 -10.89 3.43 -2.86
CA GLU A 82 -10.91 3.19 -4.30
C GLU A 82 -9.50 3.13 -4.91
N TYR A 83 -8.58 2.48 -4.19
CA TYR A 83 -7.16 2.45 -4.55
C TYR A 83 -6.95 1.95 -5.97
N GLY A 84 -6.23 2.72 -6.80
CA GLY A 84 -6.08 2.44 -8.23
C GLY A 84 -7.38 2.50 -9.03
N CYS A 85 -8.31 3.38 -8.63
CA CYS A 85 -9.65 3.52 -9.17
C CYS A 85 -10.47 2.22 -9.11
N GLN A 86 -10.17 1.36 -8.12
CA GLN A 86 -10.86 0.09 -7.86
C GLN A 86 -11.79 0.24 -6.66
N SER A 87 -13.11 0.22 -6.88
CA SER A 87 -14.09 0.43 -5.81
C SER A 87 -14.05 -0.65 -4.71
N ASP A 88 -13.50 -1.82 -4.99
CA ASP A 88 -13.31 -2.91 -4.02
C ASP A 88 -11.96 -2.86 -3.30
N MET A 89 -11.14 -1.82 -3.52
CA MET A 89 -9.82 -1.69 -2.90
C MET A 89 -9.69 -0.48 -1.98
N ILE A 90 -8.95 -0.68 -0.90
CA ILE A 90 -8.45 0.37 -0.01
C ILE A 90 -6.99 0.09 0.33
N PHE A 91 -6.17 1.15 0.28
CA PHE A 91 -4.79 1.14 0.75
C PHE A 91 -4.70 1.93 2.05
N CYS A 92 -4.05 1.38 3.06
CA CYS A 92 -3.71 2.05 4.30
C CYS A 92 -2.20 1.94 4.54
N GLY A 93 -1.56 2.98 5.06
CA GLY A 93 -0.15 2.99 5.41
C GLY A 93 0.12 3.78 6.68
N ILE A 94 0.93 3.22 7.57
CA ILE A 94 1.46 3.84 8.80
C ILE A 94 2.99 3.81 8.73
N PHE A 95 3.60 4.94 9.02
CA PHE A 95 5.03 5.16 8.90
C PHE A 95 5.55 5.91 10.13
N ASP A 96 6.32 5.23 10.98
CA ASP A 96 6.96 5.81 12.16
C ASP A 96 8.39 6.23 11.79
N GLY A 97 8.59 7.54 11.62
CA GLY A 97 9.88 8.11 11.26
C GLY A 97 10.81 8.25 12.45
N HIS A 98 12.10 8.00 12.25
CA HIS A 98 13.11 8.14 13.30
C HIS A 98 14.42 8.74 12.76
N GLY A 99 15.27 9.20 13.68
CA GLY A 99 16.52 9.90 13.36
C GLY A 99 16.30 11.38 13.02
N PRO A 100 17.38 12.13 12.73
CA PRO A 100 17.31 13.58 12.53
C PRO A 100 16.34 14.01 11.42
N TRP A 101 16.23 13.21 10.36
CA TRP A 101 15.37 13.46 9.20
C TRP A 101 14.17 12.51 9.10
N GLY A 102 13.82 11.79 10.18
CA GLY A 102 12.77 10.76 10.17
C GLY A 102 11.44 11.23 9.59
N HIS A 103 10.97 12.41 10.01
CA HIS A 103 9.78 13.05 9.45
C HIS A 103 9.81 13.30 7.93
N TYR A 104 10.98 13.58 7.35
CA TYR A 104 11.13 13.71 5.90
C TYR A 104 11.16 12.36 5.20
N VAL A 105 11.87 11.37 5.78
CA VAL A 105 11.92 9.99 5.26
C VAL A 105 10.53 9.37 5.26
N ALA A 106 9.83 9.39 6.40
CA ALA A 106 8.45 8.89 6.53
C ALA A 106 7.51 9.55 5.52
N LYS A 107 7.55 10.89 5.40
CA LYS A 107 6.74 11.63 4.42
C LYS A 107 7.06 11.22 2.99
N ARG A 108 8.33 10.96 2.66
CA ARG A 108 8.75 10.55 1.32
C ARG A 108 8.29 9.14 0.99
N VAL A 109 8.41 8.19 1.93
CA VAL A 109 7.90 6.83 1.78
C VAL A 109 6.39 6.83 1.62
N ARG A 110 5.65 7.59 2.46
CA ARG A 110 4.19 7.75 2.32
C ARG A 110 3.77 8.25 0.93
N GLN A 111 4.57 9.10 0.30
CA GLN A 111 4.29 9.62 -1.04
C GLN A 111 4.66 8.63 -2.16
N ALA A 112 5.77 7.91 -2.02
CA ALA A 112 6.29 7.02 -3.05
C ALA A 112 5.58 5.66 -3.07
N MET A 113 5.35 5.09 -1.88
CA MET A 113 4.96 3.70 -1.72
C MET A 113 3.61 3.35 -2.36
N PRO A 114 2.52 4.10 -2.17
CA PRO A 114 1.24 3.77 -2.79
C PRO A 114 1.31 3.83 -4.32
N SER A 115 2.00 4.82 -4.89
CA SER A 115 2.10 4.94 -6.35
C SER A 115 2.99 3.84 -6.94
N SER A 116 4.16 3.60 -6.32
CA SER A 116 5.08 2.54 -6.76
C SER A 116 4.46 1.14 -6.63
N LEU A 117 3.70 0.90 -5.54
CA LEU A 117 2.95 -0.34 -5.36
C LEU A 117 1.92 -0.56 -6.45
N LEU A 118 1.17 0.49 -6.81
CA LEU A 118 0.15 0.39 -7.83
C LEU A 118 0.76 0.10 -9.21
N CYS A 119 1.84 0.78 -9.59
CA CYS A 119 2.57 0.49 -10.83
C CYS A 119 3.06 -0.96 -10.86
N ASN A 120 3.78 -1.39 -9.83
CA ASN A 120 4.34 -2.75 -9.76
C ASN A 120 3.25 -3.82 -9.75
N TRP A 121 2.10 -3.54 -9.12
CA TRP A 121 0.94 -4.42 -9.14
C TRP A 121 0.33 -4.52 -10.54
N GLN A 122 0.08 -3.41 -11.22
CA GLN A 122 -0.44 -3.40 -12.59
C GLN A 122 0.48 -4.17 -13.55
N GLU A 123 1.80 -3.95 -13.46
CA GLU A 123 2.79 -4.68 -14.25
C GLU A 123 2.81 -6.18 -13.94
N THR A 124 2.80 -6.55 -12.67
CA THR A 124 2.83 -7.96 -12.25
C THR A 124 1.54 -8.69 -12.66
N VAL A 125 0.40 -8.02 -12.56
CA VAL A 125 -0.88 -8.52 -13.06
C VAL A 125 -0.83 -8.72 -14.58
N ALA A 126 -0.32 -7.74 -15.34
CA ALA A 126 -0.18 -7.85 -16.78
C ALA A 126 0.77 -9.01 -17.20
N GLN A 127 1.88 -9.19 -16.47
CA GLN A 127 2.81 -10.29 -16.70
C GLN A 127 2.17 -11.66 -16.42
N ALA A 128 1.43 -11.77 -15.31
CA ALA A 128 0.73 -13.01 -14.96
C ALA A 128 -0.30 -13.44 -16.02
N TYR A 129 -0.94 -12.49 -16.72
CA TYR A 129 -1.86 -12.79 -17.82
C TYR A 129 -1.18 -13.31 -19.10
N LEU A 130 0.11 -13.04 -19.28
CA LEU A 130 0.87 -13.49 -20.45
C LEU A 130 1.49 -14.88 -20.25
N ASP A 131 1.42 -15.43 -19.04
CA ASP A 131 1.95 -16.74 -18.72
C ASP A 131 0.98 -17.85 -19.19
N PRO A 132 1.37 -18.70 -20.16
CA PRO A 132 0.52 -19.78 -20.67
C PRO A 132 0.25 -20.89 -19.63
N ASP A 133 1.02 -20.99 -18.55
CA ASP A 133 0.82 -21.94 -17.45
C ASP A 133 -0.13 -21.43 -16.35
N PHE A 134 -0.89 -20.36 -16.61
CA PHE A 134 -1.88 -19.80 -15.69
C PHE A 134 -3.05 -20.78 -15.46
N ASP A 135 -2.86 -21.74 -14.55
CA ASP A 135 -3.88 -22.73 -14.20
C ASP A 135 -5.05 -22.08 -13.46
N LEU A 136 -6.17 -22.01 -14.17
CA LEU A 136 -7.34 -21.24 -13.79
C LEU A 136 -8.09 -21.84 -12.62
N GLU A 137 -7.93 -23.10 -12.19
CA GLU A 137 -8.92 -23.72 -11.29
C GLU A 137 -8.45 -24.11 -9.87
N THR A 138 -7.16 -24.32 -9.63
CA THR A 138 -6.66 -24.79 -8.31
C THR A 138 -5.77 -23.79 -7.55
N GLY A 139 -5.23 -22.76 -8.23
CA GLY A 139 -4.21 -21.84 -7.70
C GLY A 139 -4.66 -20.40 -7.35
N LYS A 140 -5.94 -20.06 -7.49
CA LYS A 140 -6.46 -18.66 -7.46
C LYS A 140 -6.00 -17.82 -6.26
N LYS A 141 -5.97 -18.40 -5.05
CA LYS A 141 -5.59 -17.69 -3.81
C LYS A 141 -4.07 -17.48 -3.71
N HIS A 142 -3.30 -18.54 -3.96
CA HIS A 142 -1.83 -18.48 -3.95
C HIS A 142 -1.33 -17.51 -5.00
N HIS A 143 -1.88 -17.57 -6.22
CA HIS A 143 -1.48 -16.70 -7.31
C HIS A 143 -1.73 -15.22 -7.01
N ARG A 144 -2.89 -14.87 -6.43
CA ARG A 144 -3.15 -13.47 -6.01
C ARG A 144 -2.18 -13.02 -4.90
N PHE A 145 -1.89 -13.90 -3.95
CA PHE A 145 -0.91 -13.60 -2.91
C PHE A 145 0.48 -13.37 -3.53
N ASP A 146 0.89 -14.20 -4.49
CA ASP A 146 2.18 -14.09 -5.18
C ASP A 146 2.30 -12.80 -6.00
N ILE A 147 1.23 -12.38 -6.69
CA ILE A 147 1.16 -11.08 -7.38
C ILE A 147 1.46 -9.96 -6.38
N TRP A 148 0.73 -9.91 -5.27
CA TRP A 148 0.90 -8.86 -4.27
C TRP A 148 2.27 -8.92 -3.60
N LYS A 149 2.73 -10.12 -3.25
CA LYS A 149 4.05 -10.36 -2.65
C LYS A 149 5.17 -9.83 -3.54
N HIS A 150 5.15 -10.18 -4.83
CA HIS A 150 6.14 -9.70 -5.80
C HIS A 150 6.07 -8.18 -6.00
N SER A 151 4.85 -7.64 -6.06
CA SER A 151 4.62 -6.19 -6.18
C SER A 151 5.19 -5.44 -4.98
N TYR A 152 4.99 -5.96 -3.77
CA TYR A 152 5.57 -5.40 -2.54
C TYR A 152 7.10 -5.45 -2.53
N PHE A 153 7.71 -6.57 -2.91
CA PHE A 153 9.17 -6.67 -2.97
C PHE A 153 9.79 -5.66 -3.93
N LYS A 154 9.26 -5.57 -5.16
CA LYS A 154 9.69 -4.57 -6.15
C LYS A 154 9.51 -3.14 -5.59
N THR A 155 8.38 -2.88 -4.95
CA THR A 155 8.07 -1.57 -4.39
C THR A 155 9.02 -1.18 -3.27
N CYS A 156 9.25 -2.05 -2.30
CA CYS A 156 10.15 -1.79 -1.19
C CYS A 156 11.57 -1.50 -1.69
N ALA A 157 12.08 -2.31 -2.62
CA ALA A 157 13.39 -2.08 -3.23
C ALA A 157 13.46 -0.75 -3.99
N ALA A 158 12.45 -0.42 -4.78
CA ALA A 158 12.41 0.83 -5.54
C ALA A 158 12.32 2.07 -4.63
N VAL A 159 11.51 2.02 -3.58
CA VAL A 159 11.37 3.13 -2.61
C VAL A 159 12.65 3.31 -1.81
N ASP A 160 13.28 2.22 -1.36
CA ASP A 160 14.55 2.29 -0.63
C ASP A 160 15.68 2.88 -1.51
N GLN A 161 15.80 2.42 -2.75
CA GLN A 161 16.76 2.98 -3.71
C GLN A 161 16.51 4.47 -3.99
N GLU A 162 15.24 4.88 -4.06
CA GLU A 162 14.86 6.28 -4.24
C GLU A 162 15.30 7.14 -3.03
N LEU A 163 15.18 6.62 -1.80
CA LEU A 163 15.67 7.31 -0.60
C LEU A 163 17.19 7.48 -0.59
N VAL A 164 17.95 6.47 -1.04
CA VAL A 164 19.42 6.54 -1.16
C VAL A 164 19.86 7.61 -2.16
N GLN A 165 19.09 7.83 -3.22
CA GLN A 165 19.41 8.83 -4.25
C GLN A 165 19.11 10.28 -3.82
N LEU A 166 18.32 10.48 -2.76
CA LEU A 166 17.92 11.81 -2.30
C LEU A 166 19.01 12.49 -1.46
N ARG A 167 19.95 13.16 -2.12
CA ARG A 167 21.06 13.90 -1.46
C ARG A 167 20.65 14.98 -0.44
N LYS A 168 19.37 15.38 -0.42
CA LYS A 168 18.84 16.42 0.49
C LYS A 168 18.39 15.86 1.85
N ILE A 169 18.23 14.55 1.97
CA ILE A 169 17.75 13.88 3.18
C ILE A 169 18.81 12.85 3.56
N ASP A 170 19.30 12.93 4.79
CA ASP A 170 20.21 11.91 5.30
C ASP A 170 19.41 10.66 5.73
N SER A 171 19.30 9.71 4.81
CA SER A 171 18.70 8.39 5.02
C SER A 171 19.67 7.36 5.61
N PHE A 172 20.93 7.71 5.88
CA PHE A 172 21.89 6.81 6.51
C PHE A 172 21.65 6.74 8.03
N TYR A 173 21.38 7.89 8.66
CA TYR A 173 21.07 7.99 10.09
C TYR A 173 19.59 8.27 10.40
N SER A 174 18.73 8.28 9.37
CA SER A 174 17.30 8.48 9.52
C SER A 174 16.54 7.42 8.74
N GLY A 175 15.39 7.03 9.25
CA GLY A 175 14.59 5.97 8.67
C GLY A 175 13.12 6.13 8.98
N THR A 176 12.33 5.15 8.53
CA THR A 176 10.94 5.00 8.91
C THR A 176 10.58 3.54 8.94
N THR A 177 9.66 3.16 9.83
CA THR A 177 8.91 1.90 9.64
C THR A 177 7.95 2.05 8.47
N ALA A 178 7.45 0.94 7.96
CA ALA A 178 6.39 0.91 6.97
C ALA A 178 5.46 -0.29 7.22
N LEU A 179 4.28 -0.01 7.75
CA LEU A 179 3.18 -0.96 7.84
C LEU A 179 2.10 -0.56 6.84
N THR A 180 1.83 -1.42 5.87
CA THR A 180 0.81 -1.15 4.86
C THR A 180 -0.18 -2.28 4.76
N ILE A 181 -1.42 -1.92 4.40
CA ILE A 181 -2.53 -2.84 4.22
C ILE A 181 -3.18 -2.52 2.87
N VAL A 182 -3.37 -3.53 2.04
CA VAL A 182 -4.30 -3.49 0.91
C VAL A 182 -5.44 -4.43 1.22
N ARG A 183 -6.66 -3.91 1.36
CA ARG A 183 -7.85 -4.74 1.32
C ARG A 183 -8.38 -4.73 -0.12
N GLN A 184 -8.59 -5.91 -0.69
CA GLN A 184 -9.18 -6.14 -2.01
C GLN A 184 -10.35 -7.11 -1.86
N GLY A 185 -11.58 -6.60 -1.88
CA GLY A 185 -12.79 -7.36 -1.58
C GLY A 185 -12.73 -7.97 -0.17
N GLU A 186 -12.75 -9.31 -0.10
CA GLU A 186 -12.69 -10.09 1.14
C GLU A 186 -11.25 -10.42 1.58
N TYR A 187 -10.24 -10.03 0.81
CA TYR A 187 -8.84 -10.31 1.11
C TYR A 187 -8.16 -9.09 1.72
N ILE A 188 -7.31 -9.33 2.71
CA ILE A 188 -6.43 -8.33 3.30
C ILE A 188 -4.99 -8.79 3.10
N VAL A 189 -4.20 -7.96 2.44
CA VAL A 189 -2.76 -8.16 2.25
C VAL A 189 -2.03 -7.15 3.13
N ILE A 190 -1.05 -7.62 3.88
CA ILE A 190 -0.34 -6.81 4.87
C ILE A 190 1.17 -6.97 4.61
N ALA A 191 1.87 -5.85 4.54
CA ALA A 191 3.32 -5.81 4.47
C ALA A 191 3.85 -4.94 5.62
N ASN A 192 4.79 -5.48 6.40
CA ASN A 192 5.40 -4.81 7.53
C ASN A 192 6.92 -4.77 7.38
N VAL A 193 7.51 -3.60 7.63
CA VAL A 193 8.94 -3.38 7.80
C VAL A 193 9.14 -2.52 9.03
N GLY A 194 9.74 -3.09 10.08
CA GLY A 194 9.95 -2.42 11.37
C GLY A 194 8.99 -2.90 12.46
N ASP A 195 8.79 -2.07 13.48
CA ASP A 195 8.09 -2.41 14.73
C ASP A 195 6.68 -1.80 14.85
N SER A 196 6.15 -1.20 13.77
CA SER A 196 4.73 -0.90 13.63
C SER A 196 3.88 -2.19 13.66
N ARG A 197 2.64 -2.10 14.16
CA ARG A 197 1.78 -3.28 14.34
C ARG A 197 0.36 -3.13 13.81
N ALA A 198 -0.11 -4.15 13.09
CA ALA A 198 -1.51 -4.33 12.74
C ALA A 198 -2.19 -5.36 13.66
N VAL A 199 -3.38 -5.02 14.14
CA VAL A 199 -4.23 -5.90 14.96
C VAL A 199 -5.64 -5.86 14.37
N LEU A 200 -6.22 -7.04 14.12
CA LEU A 200 -7.61 -7.20 13.69
C LEU A 200 -8.47 -7.50 14.92
N ALA A 201 -9.52 -6.72 15.13
CA ALA A 201 -10.58 -7.10 16.06
C ALA A 201 -11.56 -8.05 15.34
N THR A 202 -11.79 -9.23 15.91
CA THR A 202 -12.76 -10.21 15.41
C THR A 202 -13.65 -10.68 16.55
N THR A 203 -14.69 -11.44 16.24
CA THR A 203 -15.58 -12.03 17.23
C THR A 203 -15.27 -13.51 17.37
N SER A 204 -15.13 -14.03 18.59
CA SER A 204 -15.05 -15.46 18.87
C SER A 204 -16.41 -16.14 18.81
N ASP A 205 -16.42 -17.47 18.90
CA ASP A 205 -17.65 -18.28 18.80
C ASP A 205 -18.69 -17.95 19.89
N ASP A 206 -18.26 -17.43 21.03
CA ASP A 206 -19.11 -16.98 22.14
C ASP A 206 -19.62 -15.54 21.99
N GLY A 207 -19.31 -14.86 20.89
CA GLY A 207 -19.73 -13.48 20.63
C GLY A 207 -18.82 -12.41 21.26
N THR A 208 -17.72 -12.79 21.92
CA THR A 208 -16.81 -11.82 22.53
C THR A 208 -15.83 -11.23 21.50
N LEU A 209 -15.45 -9.96 21.69
CA LEU A 209 -14.49 -9.27 20.81
C LEU A 209 -13.07 -9.68 21.20
N VAL A 210 -12.32 -10.26 20.27
CA VAL A 210 -10.96 -10.75 20.46
C VAL A 210 -9.98 -10.08 19.49
N PRO A 211 -8.77 -9.67 19.95
CA PRO A 211 -7.74 -9.13 19.09
C PRO A 211 -6.90 -10.24 18.46
N VAL A 212 -6.65 -10.15 17.15
CA VAL A 212 -5.75 -11.02 16.39
C VAL A 212 -4.60 -10.16 15.87
N GLN A 213 -3.40 -10.42 16.36
CA GLN A 213 -2.20 -9.75 15.86
C GLN A 213 -1.87 -10.25 14.45
N LEU A 214 -1.76 -9.33 13.49
CA LEU A 214 -1.56 -9.65 12.08
C LEU A 214 -0.10 -9.52 11.62
N THR A 215 0.72 -8.78 12.36
CA THR A 215 2.14 -8.59 12.06
C THR A 215 3.01 -8.87 13.27
N VAL A 216 4.25 -9.30 13.03
CA VAL A 216 5.27 -9.44 14.07
C VAL A 216 6.23 -8.26 13.94
N ASP A 217 6.50 -7.58 15.06
CA ASP A 217 7.45 -6.46 15.11
C ASP A 217 8.86 -6.96 14.76
N PHE A 218 9.58 -6.21 13.91
CA PHE A 218 10.99 -6.48 13.70
C PHE A 218 11.81 -5.88 14.84
N LYS A 219 12.37 -6.74 15.67
CA LYS A 219 13.22 -6.38 16.81
C LYS A 219 14.55 -7.15 16.73
N PRO A 220 15.71 -6.47 16.85
CA PRO A 220 17.03 -7.10 16.70
C PRO A 220 17.30 -8.30 17.61
N ASN A 221 16.58 -8.42 18.72
CA ASN A 221 16.71 -9.49 19.69
C ASN A 221 15.87 -10.75 19.36
N LEU A 222 15.14 -10.78 18.24
CA LEU A 222 14.40 -11.96 17.82
C LEU A 222 15.34 -12.97 17.12
N PRO A 223 15.27 -14.28 17.45
CA PRO A 223 16.18 -15.29 16.89
C PRO A 223 16.14 -15.44 15.36
N ARG A 224 15.07 -14.98 14.71
CA ARG A 224 14.91 -15.00 13.24
C ARG A 224 15.43 -13.74 12.55
N GLU A 225 15.83 -12.72 13.32
CA GLU A 225 16.18 -11.38 12.82
C GLU A 225 17.60 -10.97 13.22
N GLY A 226 18.20 -11.61 14.22
CA GLY A 226 19.63 -11.54 14.48
C GLY A 226 20.40 -12.36 13.43
N GLY A 227 21.17 -11.68 12.59
CA GLY A 227 22.15 -12.29 11.69
C GLY A 227 23.40 -12.76 12.41
#